data_AF-A0A1R4H5Z2-F1
#
_entry.id   AF-A0A1R4H5Z2-F1
#
_cell.length_a   1.000
_cell.length_b   1.000
_cell.length_c   1.000
_cell.angle_alpha   90.00
_cell.angle_beta   90.00
_cell.angle_gamma   90.00
#
_symmetry.space_group_name_H-M   'P 1'
#
loop_
_entity.id
_entity.type
_entity.pdbx_description
1 polymer ?
#
loop_
_entity_poly.entity_id
_entity_poly.type
_entity_poly.pdbx_seq_one_letter_code
_entity_poly.pdbx_strand_id
1 'polypeptide(L)' 'MRIRVKDILDLLASGANSEEILEDHPYLEADDIKAALQYAAQQMDHPVLSVA' A
#
# COMPACT_ATOMS: atom_id res chain seq x y z
N MET A 1 4.89 -10.77 -11.03
CA MET A 1 4.38 -11.27 -9.74
C MET A 1 3.24 -10.35 -9.27
N ARG A 2 2.45 -10.73 -8.25
CA ARG A 2 1.35 -9.89 -7.71
C ARG A 2 1.47 -9.82 -6.20
N ILE A 3 1.72 -8.63 -5.67
CA ILE A 3 1.47 -8.26 -4.28
C ILE A 3 0.20 -7.39 -4.26
N ARG A 4 -0.62 -7.47 -3.22
CA ARG A 4 -1.80 -6.60 -3.11
C ARG A 4 -1.39 -5.28 -2.48
N VAL A 5 -2.04 -4.19 -2.90
CA VAL A 5 -1.88 -2.88 -2.24
C VAL A 5 -2.09 -2.99 -0.73
N LYS A 6 -3.08 -3.78 -0.29
CA LYS A 6 -3.31 -4.05 1.12
C LYS A 6 -2.08 -4.61 1.84
N ASP A 7 -1.36 -5.55 1.24
CA ASP A 7 -0.21 -6.20 1.88
C ASP A 7 0.93 -5.17 2.09
N ILE A 8 1.16 -4.28 1.11
CA ILE A 8 2.12 -3.18 1.24
C ILE A 8 1.71 -2.24 2.38
N LEU A 9 0.43 -1.88 2.47
CA LEU A 9 -0.08 -1.01 3.54
C LEU A 9 0.01 -1.66 4.93
N ASP A 10 -0.26 -2.97 5.03
CA ASP A 10 -0.16 -3.73 6.28
C ASP A 10 1.31 -3.78 6.76
N LEU A 11 2.28 -3.95 5.85
CA LEU A 11 3.70 -3.91 6.17
C LEU A 11 4.13 -2.53 6.69
N LEU A 12 3.77 -1.47 5.97
CA LEU A 12 4.03 -0.09 6.39
C LEU A 12 3.37 0.22 7.75
N ALA A 13 2.15 -0.26 7.98
CA ALA A 13 1.43 -0.09 9.24
C ALA A 13 2.08 -0.85 10.41
N SER A 14 2.77 -1.97 10.13
CA SER A 14 3.54 -2.73 11.12
C SER A 14 4.87 -2.08 11.51
N GLY A 15 5.26 -1.00 10.83
CA GLY A 15 6.48 -0.23 11.10
C GLY A 15 7.65 -0.53 10.18
N ALA A 16 7.46 -1.41 9.17
CA ALA A 16 8.46 -1.64 8.14
C ALA A 16 8.67 -0.35 7.32
N ASN A 17 9.92 -0.03 7.02
CA ASN A 17 10.24 1.07 6.13
C ASN A 17 10.31 0.60 4.66
N SER A 18 10.27 1.53 3.72
CA SER A 18 10.24 1.20 2.30
C SER A 18 11.48 0.44 1.82
N GLU A 19 12.65 0.64 2.43
CA GLU A 19 13.89 -0.03 2.04
C GLU A 19 13.84 -1.51 2.43
N GLU A 20 13.41 -1.81 3.66
CA GLU A 20 13.18 -3.18 4.15
C GLU A 20 12.18 -3.94 3.26
N ILE A 21 11.09 -3.29 2.86
CA ILE A 21 10.09 -3.89 1.98
C ILE A 21 10.68 -4.25 0.61
N LEU A 22 11.57 -3.41 0.06
CA LEU A 22 12.22 -3.68 -1.23
C LEU A 22 13.29 -4.77 -1.13
N GLU A 23 13.96 -4.90 0.01
CA GLU A 23 14.90 -5.99 0.28
C GLU A 23 14.18 -7.35 0.38
N ASP A 24 13.06 -7.41 1.10
CA ASP A 24 12.24 -8.61 1.27
C ASP A 24 11.43 -8.97 0.01
N HIS A 25 11.16 -7.98 -0.83
CA HIS A 25 10.43 -8.11 -2.09
C HIS A 25 11.23 -7.52 -3.26
N PRO A 26 12.27 -8.22 -3.75
CA PRO A 26 13.18 -7.71 -4.80
C PRO A 26 12.54 -7.56 -6.19
N TYR A 27 11.26 -7.90 -6.31
CA TYR A 27 10.45 -7.74 -7.51
C TYR A 27 9.58 -6.48 -7.47
N LEU A 28 9.66 -5.74 -6.38
CA LEU A 28 8.86 -4.57 -6.06
C LEU A 28 9.77 -3.35 -6.30
N GLU A 29 9.24 -2.31 -6.93
CA GLU A 29 9.97 -1.08 -7.17
C GLU A 29 9.51 0.00 -6.19
N ALA A 30 10.36 0.99 -5.92
CA ALA A 30 10.02 2.10 -5.04
C ALA A 30 8.76 2.87 -5.52
N ASP A 31 8.52 2.90 -6.83
CA ASP A 31 7.34 3.53 -7.41
C ASP A 31 6.07 2.71 -7.22
N ASP A 32 6.15 1.39 -7.03
CA ASP A 32 4.99 0.56 -6.67
C ASP A 32 4.48 0.90 -5.27
N ILE A 33 5.39 1.16 -4.32
CA ILE A 33 5.03 1.60 -2.96
C ILE A 33 4.34 2.96 -3.00
N LYS A 34 4.85 3.90 -3.80
CA LYS A 34 4.19 5.20 -4.00
C LYS A 34 2.82 5.05 -4.64
N ALA A 35 2.69 4.21 -5.66
CA ALA A 35 1.42 3.95 -6.33
C ALA A 35 0.41 3.31 -5.37
N ALA A 36 0.85 2.39 -4.50
CA ALA A 36 0.02 1.78 -3.47
C ALA A 36 -0.51 2.82 -2.47
N LEU A 37 0.34 3.73 -2.00
CA LEU A 37 -0.06 4.83 -1.11
C LEU A 37 -1.03 5.80 -1.79
N GLN A 38 -0.76 6.16 -3.05
CA GLN A 38 -1.63 7.05 -3.82
C GLN A 38 -3.01 6.41 -4.07
N TYR A 39 -3.04 5.13 -4.41
CA TYR A 39 -4.27 4.38 -4.56
C TYR A 39 -5.06 4.34 -3.24
N ALA A 40 -4.39 4.08 -2.12
CA ALA A 40 -5.02 4.08 -0.79
C ALA A 40 -5.64 5.44 -0.45
N ALA A 41 -4.91 6.53 -0.68
CA ALA A 41 -5.42 7.88 -0.48
C ALA A 41 -6.68 8.16 -1.32
N GLN A 42 -6.68 7.77 -2.60
CA GLN A 42 -7.85 7.93 -3.47
C GLN A 42 -9.06 7.11 -3.01
N GLN A 43 -8.87 5.91 -2.46
CA GLN A 43 -9.97 5.11 -1.94
C GLN A 43 -10.61 5.71 -0.67
N MET A 44 -9.82 6.42 0.15
CA MET A 44 -10.32 7.08 1.36
C MET A 44 -11.13 8.35 1.08
N ASP A 45 -10.96 8.95 -0.11
CA ASP A 45 -11.70 10.15 -0.53
C ASP A 45 -13.13 9.86 -1.01
N HIS A 46 -13.58 8.61 -0.98
CA HIS A 46 -14.95 8.24 -1.35
C HIS A 46 -15.92 8.46 -0.17
N PRO A 47 -17.06 9.16 -0.37
CA PRO A 47 -18.04 9.33 0.68
C PRO A 47 -18.60 7.96 1.12
N VAL A 48 -18.44 7.66 2.42
CA VAL A 48 -19.02 6.46 3.03
C VAL A 48 -20.53 6.64 3.07
N LEU A 49 -21.24 5.99 2.16
CA LEU A 49 -22.70 5.92 2.17
C LEU A 49 -23.13 4.93 3.26
N SER A 50 -23.50 5.46 4.43
CA SER A 50 -24.19 4.69 5.46
C SER A 50 -25.67 4.56 5.11
N VAL A 51 -26.15 3.35 4.86
CA VAL A 51 -27.59 3.06 4.79
C VAL A 51 -28.07 2.67 6.20
N ALA A 52 -29.08 3.39 6.69
CA ALA A 52 -29.71 3.17 8.00
C ALA A 52 -30.79 2.07 7.95
#